data_AF-A0A4S8RNW8-F1
#
_entry.id   AF-A0A4S8RNW8-F1
#
_cell.length_a   1.000
_cell.length_b   1.000
_cell.length_c   1.000
_cell.angle_alpha   90.00
_cell.angle_beta   90.00
_cell.angle_gamma   90.00
#
_symmetry.space_group_name_H-M   'P 1'
#
loop_
_entity.id
_entity.type
_entity.pdbx_description
1 polymer ?
#
loop_
_entity_poly.entity_id
_entity_poly.type
_entity_poly.pdbx_seq_one_letter_code
_entity_poly.pdbx_strand_id
1 'polypeptide(L)'
;MASSTFSDMLKSPYHPDHILGDEDTWYDAPTDLPQQEIEEYFDALKDQNLHIALSTNRFVNNPERNYWPILPTDTLDNEIVVFITDQNLRDGIREYIQLQDIRAKLSNLHENHEREIEVEDHTINVTLQKLWAVGETLYEPDNVYTGSDYKRKRDLVLEKINECSRTKEHLENEYLDTVWKLTKETREITQEWDKKIRELETELALQKLRANNLEKQYCLRNVLEEKAELEGGLVLLQADNELLETRMYHFQENYNRLRRVREGVLGEHNQTIDRAIEQRDDDRLRIESLQAHLRSHREAIILERRRRDFARENCSALLSSLGREREELTLVRRDLFEARTRADYLNHGLDLFNMRMSNQVNWSDELDMNARQGEVFNRMDGTWGPSVYKRRLEEYEDREMEERAAQRARRF
;
A
#
# COMPACT_ATOMS: atom_id res chain seq x y z
N MET A 1 -34.69 41.71 -51.33
CA MET A 1 -33.53 42.00 -50.46
C MET A 1 -34.08 42.13 -49.05
N ALA A 2 -34.00 41.07 -48.25
CA ALA A 2 -34.45 41.08 -46.86
C ALA A 2 -33.36 41.78 -46.04
N SER A 3 -33.66 42.99 -45.58
CA SER A 3 -32.79 43.77 -44.70
C SER A 3 -32.87 43.20 -43.28
N SER A 4 -31.73 42.70 -42.82
CA SER A 4 -31.31 42.35 -41.46
C SER A 4 -32.20 42.84 -40.31
N THR A 5 -32.84 41.89 -39.62
CA THR A 5 -33.53 42.06 -38.32
C THR A 5 -32.57 42.35 -37.16
N PHE A 6 -31.27 42.13 -37.33
CA PHE A 6 -30.27 42.33 -36.28
C PHE A 6 -29.93 43.82 -36.06
N SER A 7 -30.11 44.66 -37.09
CA SER A 7 -29.77 46.09 -37.02
C SER A 7 -30.87 46.95 -36.38
N ASP A 8 -32.11 46.45 -36.32
CA ASP A 8 -33.22 47.14 -35.65
C ASP A 8 -33.31 46.78 -34.15
N MET A 9 -32.76 45.65 -33.70
CA MET A 9 -32.68 45.31 -32.27
C MET A 9 -31.69 46.20 -31.50
N LEU A 10 -30.62 46.68 -32.16
CA LEU A 10 -29.64 47.61 -31.57
C LEU A 10 -30.13 49.08 -31.48
N LYS A 11 -31.22 49.40 -32.18
CA LYS A 11 -31.88 50.73 -32.13
C LYS A 11 -33.00 50.80 -31.11
N SER A 12 -33.29 49.71 -30.40
CA SER A 12 -34.19 49.75 -29.26
C SER A 12 -33.59 50.65 -28.16
N PRO A 13 -34.33 51.64 -27.63
CA PRO A 13 -33.90 52.43 -26.48
C PRO A 13 -33.61 51.58 -25.23
N TYR A 14 -33.99 50.31 -25.26
CA TYR A 14 -33.98 49.37 -24.14
C TYR A 14 -32.94 48.24 -24.32
N HIS A 15 -31.92 48.42 -25.17
CA HIS A 15 -30.80 47.49 -25.25
C HIS A 15 -29.96 47.56 -23.95
N PRO A 16 -29.60 46.42 -23.32
CA PRO A 16 -28.89 46.41 -22.03
C PRO A 16 -27.56 47.18 -22.05
N ASP A 17 -26.91 47.29 -23.22
CA ASP A 17 -25.67 48.06 -23.37
C ASP A 17 -25.87 49.60 -23.41
N HIS A 18 -27.09 50.11 -23.64
CA HIS A 18 -27.40 51.55 -23.56
C HIS A 18 -27.62 52.04 -22.12
N ILE A 19 -27.63 51.13 -21.14
CA ILE A 19 -27.89 51.39 -19.71
C ILE A 19 -26.60 51.41 -18.87
N LEU A 20 -25.45 51.03 -19.45
CA LEU A 20 -24.14 51.16 -18.78
C LEU A 20 -23.56 52.56 -18.99
N GLY A 21 -24.26 53.57 -18.47
CA GLY A 21 -23.76 54.92 -18.24
C GLY A 21 -23.20 55.07 -16.83
N ASP A 22 -22.25 55.99 -16.67
CA ASP A 22 -21.40 56.22 -15.50
C ASP A 22 -22.07 56.10 -14.11
N GLU A 23 -21.26 55.66 -13.14
CA GLU A 23 -21.56 55.23 -11.76
C GLU A 23 -22.38 56.21 -10.87
N ASP A 24 -22.74 57.41 -11.35
CA ASP A 24 -23.45 58.44 -10.57
C ASP A 24 -24.97 58.51 -10.84
N THR A 25 -25.53 57.63 -11.69
CA THR A 25 -26.96 57.68 -12.09
C THR A 25 -27.85 56.66 -11.36
N TRP A 26 -27.40 56.16 -10.21
CA TRP A 26 -28.17 55.19 -9.42
C TRP A 26 -29.23 55.92 -8.57
N TYR A 27 -30.50 55.55 -8.75
CA TYR A 27 -31.69 55.92 -7.96
C TYR A 27 -32.65 57.00 -8.47
N ASP A 28 -32.93 57.07 -9.76
CA ASP A 28 -34.25 57.55 -10.20
C ASP A 28 -34.89 56.52 -11.12
N ALA A 29 -35.82 55.72 -10.58
CA ALA A 29 -36.72 54.93 -11.40
C ALA A 29 -37.46 55.92 -12.35
N PRO A 30 -37.57 55.64 -13.66
CA PRO A 30 -38.17 56.59 -14.59
C PRO A 30 -39.58 56.93 -14.13
N THR A 31 -39.78 58.18 -13.71
CA THR A 31 -40.95 58.62 -12.95
C THR A 31 -42.23 58.69 -13.81
N ASP A 32 -42.08 58.47 -15.12
CA ASP A 32 -43.12 58.61 -16.15
C ASP A 32 -43.58 57.27 -16.75
N LEU A 33 -43.10 56.13 -16.26
CA LEU A 33 -43.56 54.81 -16.71
C LEU A 33 -44.92 54.45 -16.07
N PRO A 34 -45.88 53.89 -16.83
CA PRO A 34 -47.08 53.30 -16.25
C PRO A 34 -46.69 52.27 -15.19
N GLN A 35 -47.48 52.19 -14.11
CA GLN A 35 -47.16 51.37 -12.93
C GLN A 35 -46.85 49.88 -13.25
N GLN A 36 -47.41 49.36 -14.34
CA GLN A 36 -47.10 48.02 -14.87
C GLN A 36 -45.67 47.88 -15.39
N GLU A 37 -45.12 48.88 -16.06
CA GLU A 37 -43.77 48.85 -16.65
C GLU A 37 -42.66 49.00 -15.58
N ILE A 38 -42.98 49.70 -14.48
CA ILE A 38 -42.10 49.77 -13.29
C ILE A 38 -42.05 48.41 -12.58
N GLU A 39 -43.17 47.71 -12.46
CA GLU A 39 -43.22 46.36 -11.89
C GLU A 39 -42.42 45.36 -12.74
N GLU A 40 -42.55 45.40 -14.06
CA GLU A 40 -41.76 44.57 -14.99
C GLU A 40 -40.24 44.82 -14.88
N TYR A 41 -39.80 46.07 -14.71
CA TYR A 41 -38.39 46.43 -14.51
C TYR A 41 -37.81 45.84 -13.21
N PHE A 42 -38.53 45.94 -12.09
CA PHE A 42 -38.09 45.36 -10.82
C PHE A 42 -38.17 43.83 -10.79
N ASP A 43 -39.04 43.22 -11.59
CA ASP A 43 -39.11 41.77 -11.75
C ASP A 43 -37.94 41.24 -12.60
N ALA A 44 -37.55 41.93 -13.67
CA ALA A 44 -36.37 41.62 -14.48
C ALA A 44 -35.05 41.72 -13.66
N LEU A 45 -34.89 42.78 -12.86
CA LEU A 45 -33.74 42.91 -11.94
C LEU A 45 -33.71 41.81 -10.87
N LYS A 46 -34.85 41.31 -10.42
CA LYS A 46 -34.93 40.19 -9.47
C LYS A 46 -34.59 38.85 -10.12
N ASP A 47 -34.99 38.62 -11.36
CA ASP A 47 -34.57 37.44 -12.12
C ASP A 47 -33.07 37.45 -12.42
N GLN A 48 -32.47 38.61 -12.64
CA GLN A 48 -31.01 38.73 -12.78
C GLN A 48 -30.28 38.38 -11.46
N ASN A 49 -30.76 38.90 -10.32
CA ASN A 49 -30.24 38.54 -9.01
C ASN A 49 -30.44 37.06 -8.65
N LEU A 50 -31.51 36.44 -9.17
CA LEU A 50 -31.80 35.01 -9.04
C LEU A 50 -30.73 34.15 -9.72
N HIS A 51 -30.40 34.48 -10.98
CA HIS A 51 -29.35 33.81 -11.73
C HIS A 51 -27.99 33.95 -11.04
N ILE A 52 -27.71 35.13 -10.45
CA ILE A 52 -26.51 35.36 -9.66
C ILE A 52 -26.52 34.50 -8.38
N ALA A 53 -27.63 34.46 -7.64
CA ALA A 53 -27.76 33.66 -6.41
C ALA A 53 -27.60 32.15 -6.65
N LEU A 54 -28.20 31.64 -7.73
CA LEU A 54 -28.06 30.24 -8.15
C LEU A 54 -26.62 29.95 -8.63
N SER A 55 -25.99 30.90 -9.33
CA SER A 55 -24.60 30.80 -9.77
C SER A 55 -23.57 30.97 -8.64
N THR A 56 -23.95 31.53 -7.49
CA THR A 56 -23.04 31.67 -6.33
C THR A 56 -23.20 30.53 -5.33
N ASN A 57 -24.29 29.76 -5.44
CA ASN A 57 -24.51 28.58 -4.62
C ASN A 57 -23.63 27.41 -5.09
N ARG A 58 -22.69 27.00 -4.22
CA ARG A 58 -21.72 25.93 -4.49
C ARG A 58 -22.34 24.57 -4.85
N PHE A 59 -23.57 24.31 -4.39
CA PHE A 59 -24.28 23.05 -4.60
C PHE A 59 -25.13 23.05 -5.87
N VAL A 60 -25.38 24.23 -6.45
CA VAL A 60 -26.21 24.41 -7.65
C VAL A 60 -25.35 24.73 -8.88
N ASN A 61 -24.27 25.48 -8.70
CA ASN A 61 -23.51 26.06 -9.81
C ASN A 61 -22.51 25.10 -10.49
N ASN A 62 -22.51 23.80 -10.18
CA ASN A 62 -21.60 22.83 -10.78
C ASN A 62 -22.25 21.44 -10.93
N PRO A 63 -22.99 21.18 -12.02
CA PRO A 63 -23.52 19.85 -12.31
C PRO A 63 -22.45 18.87 -12.84
N GLU A 64 -21.32 19.36 -13.37
CA GLU A 64 -20.26 18.51 -13.94
C GLU A 64 -19.24 18.00 -12.91
N ARG A 65 -19.12 18.70 -11.78
CA ARG A 65 -18.46 18.17 -10.59
C ARG A 65 -19.58 17.63 -9.73
N ASN A 66 -19.85 16.32 -9.81
CA ASN A 66 -20.40 15.61 -8.67
C ASN A 66 -19.60 16.11 -7.46
N TYR A 67 -20.18 16.96 -6.61
CA TYR A 67 -19.46 17.67 -5.57
C TYR A 67 -19.11 16.65 -4.49
N TRP A 68 -18.07 15.88 -4.76
CA TRP A 68 -17.43 14.99 -3.83
C TRP A 68 -16.23 15.79 -3.32
N PRO A 69 -16.27 16.36 -2.11
CA PRO A 69 -15.01 16.73 -1.46
C PRO A 69 -14.10 15.51 -1.51
N ILE A 70 -12.81 15.70 -1.83
CA ILE A 70 -11.80 14.63 -1.79
C ILE A 70 -12.00 13.88 -0.48
N LEU A 71 -12.49 12.64 -0.57
CA LEU A 71 -13.08 11.95 0.56
C LEU A 71 -11.97 11.61 1.56
N PRO A 72 -11.95 12.23 2.74
CA PRO A 72 -10.88 11.99 3.71
C PRO A 72 -10.95 10.57 4.30
N THR A 73 -12.06 9.85 4.08
CA THR A 73 -12.21 8.43 4.39
C THR A 73 -11.20 7.57 3.64
N ASP A 74 -10.95 7.82 2.36
CA ASP A 74 -10.01 7.02 1.56
C ASP A 74 -8.57 7.24 2.00
N THR A 75 -8.22 8.49 2.34
CA THR A 75 -6.90 8.80 2.87
C THR A 75 -6.66 8.09 4.20
N LEU A 76 -7.65 8.12 5.11
CA LEU A 76 -7.53 7.47 6.41
C LEU A 76 -7.53 5.94 6.28
N ASP A 77 -8.35 5.37 5.38
CA ASP A 77 -8.35 3.93 5.11
C ASP A 77 -6.98 3.45 4.63
N ASN A 78 -6.37 4.19 3.70
CA ASN A 78 -5.03 3.90 3.21
C ASN A 78 -3.97 4.02 4.31
N GLU A 79 -4.04 5.04 5.17
CA GLU A 79 -3.13 5.18 6.32
C GLU A 79 -3.22 3.98 7.27
N ILE A 80 -4.43 3.50 7.54
CA ILE A 80 -4.64 2.31 8.37
C ILE A 80 -4.06 1.06 7.70
N VAL A 81 -4.30 0.87 6.39
CA VAL A 81 -3.77 -0.28 5.64
C VAL A 81 -2.24 -0.27 5.63
N VAL A 82 -1.63 0.89 5.36
CA VAL A 82 -0.17 1.05 5.38
C VAL A 82 0.37 0.72 6.77
N PHE A 83 -0.23 1.25 7.82
CA PHE A 83 0.20 0.96 9.20
C PHE A 83 0.10 -0.53 9.55
N ILE A 84 -1.02 -1.18 9.22
CA ILE A 84 -1.21 -2.63 9.44
C ILE A 84 -0.13 -3.44 8.71
N THR A 85 0.19 -3.06 7.48
CA THR A 85 1.17 -3.75 6.64
C THR A 85 2.59 -3.55 7.16
N ASP A 86 2.98 -2.31 7.46
CA ASP A 86 4.31 -1.96 7.95
C ASP A 86 4.60 -2.59 9.32
N GLN A 87 3.60 -2.61 10.20
CA GLN A 87 3.71 -3.21 11.54
C GLN A 87 3.43 -4.72 11.56
N ASN A 88 3.06 -5.30 10.41
CA ASN A 88 2.71 -6.72 10.25
C ASN A 88 1.71 -7.19 11.31
N LEU A 89 0.67 -6.38 11.53
CA LEU A 89 -0.39 -6.65 12.50
C LEU A 89 -1.22 -7.85 12.07
N ARG A 90 -1.48 -8.78 12.99
CA ARG A 90 -2.24 -10.02 12.74
C ARG A 90 -3.65 -9.95 13.32
N ASP A 91 -4.53 -10.79 12.78
CA ASP A 91 -5.97 -10.88 13.13
C ASP A 91 -6.27 -11.09 14.64
N GLY A 92 -5.31 -11.57 15.43
CA GLY A 92 -5.47 -11.78 16.87
C GLY A 92 -5.06 -10.59 17.75
N ILE A 93 -4.54 -9.51 17.18
CA ILE A 93 -4.04 -8.35 17.93
C ILE A 93 -5.18 -7.36 18.18
N ARG A 94 -5.33 -6.87 19.41
CA ARG A 94 -6.40 -5.94 19.80
C ARG A 94 -6.42 -4.71 18.90
N GLU A 95 -5.25 -4.11 18.66
CA GLU A 95 -5.07 -2.92 17.85
C GLU A 95 -5.48 -3.16 16.39
N TYR A 96 -5.21 -4.35 15.84
CA TYR A 96 -5.67 -4.73 14.51
C TYR A 96 -7.20 -4.76 14.43
N ILE A 97 -7.86 -5.40 15.40
CA ILE A 97 -9.32 -5.50 15.44
C ILE A 97 -9.94 -4.09 15.52
N GLN A 98 -9.40 -3.23 16.39
CA GLN A 98 -9.88 -1.85 16.54
C GLN A 98 -9.70 -1.04 15.25
N LEU A 99 -8.58 -1.21 14.54
CA LEU A 99 -8.34 -0.55 13.26
C LEU A 99 -9.28 -1.07 12.17
N GLN A 100 -9.56 -2.38 12.10
CA GLN A 100 -10.55 -2.94 11.17
C GLN A 100 -11.98 -2.45 11.47
N ASP A 101 -12.35 -2.33 12.75
CA ASP A 101 -13.63 -1.74 13.15
C ASP A 101 -13.74 -0.27 12.67
N ILE A 102 -12.65 0.50 12.75
CA ILE A 102 -12.61 1.87 12.22
C ILE A 102 -12.78 1.86 10.69
N ARG A 103 -12.09 0.98 9.97
CA ARG A 103 -12.26 0.86 8.51
C ARG A 103 -13.70 0.54 8.12
N ALA A 104 -14.34 -0.40 8.82
CA ALA A 104 -15.75 -0.70 8.60
C ALA A 104 -16.67 0.50 8.87
N LYS A 105 -16.37 1.30 9.91
CA LYS A 105 -17.09 2.56 10.16
C LYS A 105 -16.87 3.57 9.05
N LEU A 106 -15.65 3.70 8.52
CA LEU A 106 -15.34 4.61 7.41
C LEU A 106 -16.09 4.23 6.13
N SER A 107 -16.12 2.94 5.77
CA SER A 107 -16.88 2.47 4.61
C SER A 107 -18.37 2.74 4.76
N ASN A 108 -18.96 2.45 5.93
CA ASN A 108 -20.37 2.73 6.19
C ASN A 108 -20.68 4.24 6.17
N LEU A 109 -19.79 5.05 6.75
CA LEU A 109 -19.93 6.51 6.78
C LEU A 109 -19.89 7.08 5.35
N HIS A 110 -18.98 6.58 4.52
CA HIS A 110 -18.88 6.98 3.12
C HIS A 110 -20.15 6.62 2.34
N GLU A 111 -20.61 5.36 2.40
CA GLU A 111 -21.81 4.92 1.71
C GLU A 111 -23.07 5.69 2.15
N ASN A 112 -23.22 5.96 3.45
CA ASN A 112 -24.38 6.68 3.95
C ASN A 112 -24.36 8.15 3.52
N HIS A 113 -23.21 8.82 3.65
CA HIS A 113 -23.06 10.21 3.23
C HIS A 113 -23.31 10.36 1.73
N GLU A 114 -22.80 9.43 0.91
CA GLU A 114 -23.04 9.43 -0.54
C GLU A 114 -24.53 9.34 -0.86
N ARG A 115 -25.25 8.38 -0.26
CA ARG A 115 -26.70 8.25 -0.46
C ARG A 115 -27.49 9.48 -0.02
N GLU A 116 -27.14 10.08 1.11
CA GLU A 116 -27.84 11.26 1.63
C GLU A 116 -27.61 12.50 0.75
N ILE A 117 -26.39 12.69 0.24
CA ILE A 117 -26.05 13.74 -0.71
C ILE A 117 -26.79 13.54 -2.04
N GLU A 118 -26.87 12.31 -2.56
CA GLU A 118 -27.60 11.98 -3.79
C GLU A 118 -29.10 12.30 -3.70
N VAL A 119 -29.73 12.03 -2.54
CA VAL A 119 -31.15 12.35 -2.32
C VAL A 119 -31.40 13.86 -2.35
N GLU A 120 -30.51 14.64 -1.75
CA GLU A 120 -30.59 16.11 -1.78
C GLU A 120 -30.31 16.65 -3.18
N ASP A 121 -29.33 16.09 -3.91
CA ASP A 121 -29.06 16.47 -5.29
C ASP A 121 -30.23 16.17 -6.22
N HIS A 122 -30.89 15.03 -6.05
CA HIS A 122 -32.11 14.73 -6.78
C HIS A 122 -33.21 15.77 -6.48
N THR A 123 -33.36 16.15 -5.21
CA THR A 123 -34.36 17.13 -4.77
C THR A 123 -34.07 18.53 -5.31
N ILE A 124 -32.80 18.95 -5.32
CA ILE A 124 -32.35 20.21 -5.92
C ILE A 124 -32.62 20.19 -7.42
N ASN A 125 -32.27 19.11 -8.13
CA ASN A 125 -32.51 19.01 -9.58
C ASN A 125 -34.00 19.10 -9.95
N VAL A 126 -34.87 18.39 -9.21
CA VAL A 126 -36.32 18.45 -9.44
C VAL A 126 -36.89 19.83 -9.11
N THR A 127 -36.38 20.52 -8.09
CA THR A 127 -36.82 21.88 -7.73
C THR A 127 -36.31 22.93 -8.73
N LEU A 128 -35.09 22.79 -9.24
CA LEU A 128 -34.56 23.61 -10.33
C LEU A 128 -35.35 23.44 -11.63
N GLN A 129 -35.73 22.22 -12.01
CA GLN A 129 -36.61 21.97 -13.16
C GLN A 129 -37.96 22.68 -13.00
N LYS A 130 -38.53 22.69 -11.78
CA LYS A 130 -39.76 23.45 -11.49
C LYS A 130 -39.54 24.95 -11.59
N LEU A 131 -38.38 25.45 -11.15
CA LEU A 131 -38.02 26.86 -11.26
C LEU A 131 -37.89 27.29 -12.72
N TRP A 132 -37.25 26.47 -13.56
CA TRP A 132 -37.16 26.71 -15.00
C TRP A 132 -38.52 26.62 -15.69
N ALA A 133 -39.36 25.65 -15.32
CA ALA A 133 -40.71 25.56 -15.85
C ALA A 133 -41.58 26.78 -15.47
N VAL A 134 -41.40 27.33 -14.27
CA VAL A 134 -42.00 28.62 -13.89
C VAL A 134 -41.45 29.72 -14.80
N GLY A 135 -40.12 29.79 -14.99
CA GLY A 135 -39.44 30.68 -15.95
C GLY A 135 -39.98 30.68 -17.38
N GLU A 136 -40.32 29.50 -17.91
CA GLU A 136 -40.71 29.29 -19.31
C GLU A 136 -42.22 29.41 -19.57
N THR A 137 -43.06 29.48 -18.53
CA THR A 137 -44.51 29.69 -18.74
C THR A 137 -44.77 31.06 -19.35
N LEU A 138 -44.99 31.08 -20.67
CA LEU A 138 -45.49 32.25 -21.40
C LEU A 138 -46.83 32.70 -20.79
N TYR A 139 -47.01 34.01 -20.63
CA TYR A 139 -48.27 34.64 -20.21
C TYR A 139 -49.45 34.06 -20.99
N GLU A 140 -50.24 33.18 -20.38
CA GLU A 140 -51.50 32.72 -20.95
C GLU A 140 -52.54 33.83 -20.74
N PRO A 141 -53.14 34.40 -21.80
CA PRO A 141 -54.05 35.56 -21.68
C PRO A 141 -55.33 35.26 -20.87
N ASP A 142 -55.71 33.99 -20.71
CA ASP A 142 -56.86 33.56 -19.89
C ASP A 142 -56.51 33.33 -18.40
N ASN A 143 -55.22 33.39 -18.06
CA ASN A 143 -54.70 33.15 -16.72
C ASN A 143 -53.94 34.42 -16.31
N VAL A 144 -54.68 35.45 -15.86
CA VAL A 144 -54.09 36.68 -15.32
C VAL A 144 -53.36 36.35 -14.01
N TYR A 145 -52.17 35.77 -14.16
CA TYR A 145 -51.19 35.67 -13.09
C TYR A 145 -50.69 37.09 -12.84
N THR A 146 -51.17 37.72 -11.78
CA THR A 146 -50.53 38.93 -11.25
C THR A 146 -49.05 38.62 -11.00
N GLY A 147 -48.11 39.49 -11.40
CA GLY A 147 -46.66 39.30 -11.19
C GLY A 147 -46.29 38.93 -9.75
N SER A 148 -47.14 39.29 -8.77
CA SER A 148 -47.07 38.85 -7.38
C SER A 148 -47.13 37.33 -7.18
N ASP A 149 -47.94 36.59 -7.94
CA ASP A 149 -48.12 35.13 -7.77
C ASP A 149 -46.97 34.34 -8.40
N TYR A 150 -46.44 34.84 -9.52
CA TYR A 150 -45.23 34.32 -10.14
C TYR A 150 -44.04 34.45 -9.20
N LYS A 151 -43.84 35.67 -8.67
CA LYS A 151 -42.83 35.97 -7.66
C LYS A 151 -42.99 35.10 -6.41
N ARG A 152 -44.21 34.93 -5.90
CA ARG A 152 -44.48 34.08 -4.73
C ARG A 152 -44.11 32.62 -4.98
N LYS A 153 -44.41 32.07 -6.17
CA LYS A 153 -44.01 30.71 -6.53
C LYS A 153 -42.49 30.57 -6.68
N ARG A 154 -41.85 31.53 -7.34
CA ARG A 154 -40.39 31.57 -7.51
C ARG A 154 -39.66 31.63 -6.16
N ASP A 155 -40.08 32.53 -5.28
CA ASP A 155 -39.48 32.71 -3.95
C ASP A 155 -39.63 31.43 -3.10
N LEU A 156 -40.77 30.71 -3.20
CA LEU A 156 -41.00 29.45 -2.50
C LEU A 156 -40.12 28.31 -3.03
N VAL A 157 -39.85 28.27 -4.35
CA VAL A 157 -38.93 27.28 -4.93
C VAL A 157 -37.48 27.57 -4.53
N LEU A 158 -37.08 28.84 -4.50
CA LEU A 158 -35.76 29.26 -4.01
C LEU A 158 -35.55 28.94 -2.53
N GLU A 159 -36.55 29.21 -1.69
CA GLU A 159 -36.49 28.88 -0.27
C GLU A 159 -36.20 27.39 -0.08
N LYS A 160 -36.86 26.54 -0.87
CA LYS A 160 -36.64 25.10 -0.86
C LYS A 160 -35.23 24.69 -1.35
N ILE A 161 -34.70 25.35 -2.38
CA ILE A 161 -33.31 25.11 -2.84
C ILE A 161 -32.29 25.52 -1.76
N ASN A 162 -32.54 26.65 -1.09
CA ASN A 162 -31.71 27.13 0.01
C ASN A 162 -31.79 26.20 1.24
N GLU A 163 -32.96 25.63 1.54
CA GLU A 163 -33.12 24.61 2.57
C GLU A 163 -32.29 23.36 2.26
N CYS A 164 -32.40 22.80 1.04
CA CYS A 164 -31.57 21.67 0.61
C CYS A 164 -30.07 22.00 0.66
N SER A 165 -29.69 23.24 0.32
CA SER A 165 -28.29 23.66 0.40
C SER A 165 -27.77 23.68 1.84
N ARG A 166 -28.61 24.09 2.80
CA ARG A 166 -28.28 24.04 4.24
C ARG A 166 -28.20 22.62 4.76
N THR A 167 -29.08 21.72 4.32
CA THR A 167 -29.02 20.31 4.74
C THR A 167 -27.75 19.65 4.20
N LYS A 168 -27.37 19.88 2.93
CA LYS A 168 -26.08 19.39 2.40
C LYS A 168 -24.87 19.93 3.17
N GLU A 169 -24.87 21.22 3.49
CA GLU A 169 -23.80 21.80 4.32
C GLU A 169 -23.72 21.17 5.71
N HIS A 170 -24.87 20.88 6.33
CA HIS A 170 -24.90 20.19 7.61
C HIS A 170 -24.35 18.76 7.51
N LEU A 171 -24.76 17.99 6.49
CA LEU A 171 -24.28 16.64 6.22
C LEU A 171 -22.77 16.59 5.98
N GLU A 172 -22.21 17.55 5.24
CA GLU A 172 -20.76 17.66 5.04
C GLU A 172 -20.02 17.93 6.34
N ASN A 173 -20.54 18.84 7.17
CA ASN A 173 -19.93 19.16 8.46
C ASN A 173 -19.97 17.95 9.42
N GLU A 174 -21.08 17.22 9.47
CA GLU A 174 -21.20 15.99 10.27
C GLU A 174 -20.27 14.89 9.77
N TYR A 175 -20.15 14.72 8.45
CA TYR A 175 -19.21 13.79 7.83
C TYR A 175 -17.76 14.15 8.18
N LEU A 176 -17.36 15.41 8.02
CA LEU A 176 -16.00 15.84 8.37
C LEU A 176 -15.70 15.69 9.86
N ASP A 177 -16.65 16.03 10.74
CA ASP A 177 -16.50 15.87 12.19
C ASP A 177 -16.34 14.40 12.60
N THR A 178 -17.07 13.50 11.96
CA THR A 178 -16.99 12.06 12.24
C THR A 178 -15.68 11.47 11.72
N VAL A 179 -15.24 11.83 10.51
CA VAL A 179 -13.91 11.42 10.01
C VAL A 179 -12.79 11.96 10.90
N TRP A 180 -12.89 13.20 11.38
CA TRP A 180 -11.91 13.77 12.30
C TRP A 180 -11.83 12.99 13.62
N LYS A 181 -12.97 12.59 14.19
CA LYS A 181 -13.01 11.73 15.39
C LYS A 181 -12.34 10.37 15.14
N LEU A 182 -12.66 9.72 14.02
CA LEU A 182 -12.06 8.42 13.64
C LEU A 182 -10.55 8.54 13.37
N THR A 183 -10.11 9.65 12.79
CA THR A 183 -8.68 9.96 12.60
C THR A 183 -7.97 10.05 13.95
N LYS A 184 -8.59 10.73 14.93
CA LYS A 184 -8.04 10.84 16.28
C LYS A 184 -7.96 9.48 16.98
N GLU A 185 -9.01 8.67 16.91
CA GLU A 185 -9.03 7.30 17.45
C GLU A 185 -7.93 6.43 16.82
N THR A 186 -7.77 6.50 15.50
CA THR A 186 -6.69 5.80 14.76
C THR A 186 -5.32 6.22 15.27
N ARG A 187 -5.10 7.53 15.46
CA ARG A 187 -3.85 8.06 15.98
C ARG A 187 -3.57 7.60 17.42
N GLU A 188 -4.58 7.53 18.27
CA GLU A 188 -4.43 7.03 19.64
C GLU A 188 -4.01 5.54 19.64
N ILE A 189 -4.64 4.71 18.78
CA ILE A 189 -4.30 3.29 18.65
C ILE A 189 -2.86 3.10 18.15
N THR A 190 -2.46 3.82 17.09
CA THR A 190 -1.10 3.73 16.54
C THR A 190 -0.04 4.14 17.58
N GLN A 191 -0.30 5.18 18.37
CA GLN A 191 0.61 5.62 19.43
C GLN A 191 0.71 4.62 20.59
N GLU A 192 -0.40 4.00 20.99
CA GLU A 192 -0.38 2.94 22.00
C GLU A 192 0.46 1.75 21.53
N TRP A 193 0.33 1.37 20.26
CA TRP A 193 1.10 0.29 19.66
C TRP A 193 2.60 0.58 19.63
N ASP A 194 2.99 1.76 19.13
CA ASP A 194 4.40 2.18 19.09
C ASP A 194 5.02 2.19 20.49
N LYS A 195 4.27 2.61 21.50
CA LYS A 195 4.73 2.60 22.88
C LYS A 195 4.98 1.16 23.37
N LYS A 196 4.04 0.24 23.11
CA LYS A 196 4.18 -1.18 23.49
C LYS A 196 5.38 -1.84 22.82
N ILE A 197 5.60 -1.57 21.52
CA ILE A 197 6.77 -2.09 20.81
C ILE A 197 8.07 -1.60 21.47
N ARG A 198 8.19 -0.29 21.73
CA ARG A 198 9.38 0.27 22.37
C ARG A 198 9.63 -0.35 23.74
N GLU A 199 8.57 -0.53 24.55
CA GLU A 199 8.69 -1.18 25.86
C GLU A 199 9.21 -2.63 25.71
N LEU A 200 8.63 -3.42 24.81
CA LEU A 200 9.07 -4.79 24.54
C LEU A 200 10.53 -4.86 24.05
N GLU A 201 10.94 -3.96 23.16
CA GLU A 201 12.33 -3.89 22.67
C GLU A 201 13.31 -3.58 23.80
N THR A 202 12.96 -2.65 24.69
CA THR A 202 13.80 -2.32 25.85
C THR A 202 13.90 -3.48 26.84
N GLU A 203 12.81 -4.20 27.08
CA GLU A 203 12.81 -5.41 27.92
C GLU A 203 13.68 -6.51 27.32
N LEU A 204 13.56 -6.74 26.01
CA LEU A 204 14.35 -7.75 25.29
C LEU A 204 15.84 -7.39 25.29
N ALA A 205 16.19 -6.11 25.12
CA ALA A 205 17.55 -5.63 25.25
C ALA A 205 18.12 -5.85 26.67
N LEU A 206 17.31 -5.56 27.71
CA LEU A 206 17.69 -5.83 29.10
C LEU A 206 17.88 -7.33 29.38
N GLN A 207 17.01 -8.19 28.84
CA GLN A 207 17.16 -9.64 28.96
C GLN A 207 18.46 -10.13 28.30
N LYS A 208 18.77 -9.67 27.08
CA LYS A 208 20.04 -9.99 26.40
C LYS A 208 21.26 -9.55 27.21
N LEU A 209 21.23 -8.35 27.78
CA LEU A 209 22.31 -7.88 28.66
C LEU A 209 22.47 -8.75 29.91
N ARG A 210 21.37 -9.15 30.54
CA ARG A 210 21.40 -10.07 31.70
C ARG A 210 21.97 -11.44 31.33
N ALA A 211 21.55 -12.01 30.21
CA ALA A 211 22.07 -13.29 29.72
C ALA A 211 23.58 -13.23 29.44
N ASN A 212 24.04 -12.19 28.73
CA ASN A 212 25.47 -11.99 28.46
C ASN A 212 26.28 -11.78 29.74
N ASN A 213 25.71 -11.13 30.75
CA ASN A 213 26.37 -10.94 32.04
C ASN A 213 26.50 -12.27 32.81
N LEU A 214 25.46 -13.09 32.80
CA LEU A 214 25.50 -14.44 33.39
C LEU A 214 26.55 -15.33 32.72
N GLU A 215 26.62 -15.32 31.39
CA GLU A 215 27.63 -16.07 30.64
C GLU A 215 29.05 -15.63 30.99
N LYS A 216 29.29 -14.31 31.04
CA LYS A 216 30.58 -13.75 31.48
C LYS A 216 30.94 -14.14 32.91
N GLN A 217 29.97 -14.12 33.83
CA GLN A 217 30.19 -14.55 35.21
C GLN A 217 30.55 -16.04 35.29
N TYR A 218 29.90 -16.89 34.50
CA TYR A 218 30.22 -18.31 34.44
C TYR A 218 31.63 -18.57 33.88
N CYS A 219 32.00 -17.90 32.78
CA CYS A 219 33.37 -17.97 32.25
C CYS A 219 34.42 -17.50 33.26
N LEU A 220 34.18 -16.38 33.94
CA LEU A 220 35.09 -15.86 34.98
C LEU A 220 35.26 -16.86 36.12
N ARG A 221 34.17 -17.51 36.55
CA ARG A 221 34.23 -18.53 37.60
C ARG A 221 35.08 -19.73 37.18
N ASN A 222 34.87 -20.25 35.97
CA ASN A 222 35.63 -21.38 35.46
C ASN A 222 37.13 -21.05 35.35
N VAL A 223 37.47 -19.85 34.87
CA VAL A 223 38.88 -19.40 34.79
C VAL A 223 39.50 -19.28 36.19
N LEU A 224 38.74 -18.80 37.18
CA LEU A 224 39.22 -18.72 38.56
C LEU A 224 39.41 -20.11 39.19
N GLU A 225 38.52 -21.06 38.92
CA GLU A 225 38.65 -22.46 39.37
C GLU A 225 39.87 -23.14 38.72
N GLU A 226 40.04 -23.02 37.40
CA GLU A 226 41.21 -23.57 36.68
C GLU A 226 42.52 -22.94 37.18
N LYS A 227 42.53 -21.63 37.43
CA LYS A 227 43.68 -20.95 38.02
C LYS A 227 44.03 -21.54 39.40
N ALA A 228 43.02 -21.76 40.25
CA ALA A 228 43.24 -22.33 41.59
C ALA A 228 43.78 -23.76 41.53
N GLU A 229 43.30 -24.58 40.59
CA GLU A 229 43.82 -25.93 40.35
C GLU A 229 45.29 -25.90 39.89
N LEU A 230 45.62 -25.00 38.94
CA LEU A 230 46.99 -24.83 38.47
C LEU A 230 47.91 -24.34 39.57
N GLU A 231 47.50 -23.37 40.38
CA GLU A 231 48.28 -22.90 41.54
C GLU A 231 48.52 -24.03 42.54
N GLY A 232 47.50 -24.86 42.83
CA GLY A 232 47.64 -26.04 43.69
C GLY A 232 48.62 -27.08 43.12
N GLY A 233 48.55 -27.36 41.82
CA GLY A 233 49.50 -28.24 41.13
C GLY A 233 50.93 -27.71 41.14
N LEU A 234 51.11 -26.39 41.03
CA LEU A 234 52.43 -25.74 41.06
C LEU A 234 53.08 -25.88 42.44
N VAL A 235 52.31 -25.75 43.53
CA VAL A 235 52.80 -25.98 44.90
C VAL A 235 53.26 -27.43 45.09
N LEU A 236 52.52 -28.40 44.58
CA LEU A 236 52.91 -29.82 44.64
C LEU A 236 54.22 -30.08 43.88
N LEU A 237 54.35 -29.53 42.67
CA LEU A 237 55.57 -29.64 41.87
C LEU A 237 56.78 -28.96 42.52
N GLN A 238 56.56 -27.84 43.22
CA GLN A 238 57.62 -27.19 44.00
C GLN A 238 58.11 -28.10 45.14
N ALA A 239 57.20 -28.71 45.89
CA ALA A 239 57.54 -29.66 46.93
C ALA A 239 58.30 -30.90 46.39
N ASP A 240 57.88 -31.42 45.24
CA ASP A 240 58.57 -32.52 44.56
C ASP A 240 59.99 -32.12 44.12
N ASN A 241 60.17 -30.91 43.60
CA ASN A 241 61.49 -30.39 43.23
C ASN A 241 62.41 -30.24 44.44
N GLU A 242 61.92 -29.70 45.57
CA GLU A 242 62.70 -29.61 46.81
C GLU A 242 63.12 -31.00 47.32
N LEU A 243 62.24 -31.99 47.21
CA LEU A 243 62.54 -33.38 47.56
C LEU A 243 63.58 -34.01 46.62
N LEU A 244 63.50 -33.72 45.32
CA LEU A 244 64.48 -34.19 44.35
C LEU A 244 65.86 -33.55 44.57
N GLU A 245 65.91 -32.24 44.85
CA GLU A 245 67.15 -31.55 45.17
C GLU A 245 67.83 -32.16 46.40
N THR A 246 67.09 -32.37 47.49
CA THR A 246 67.64 -33.01 48.70
C THR A 246 68.17 -34.42 48.44
N ARG A 247 67.45 -35.22 47.63
CA ARG A 247 67.93 -36.54 47.19
C ARG A 247 69.19 -36.44 46.34
N MET A 248 69.24 -35.50 45.40
CA MET A 248 70.42 -35.27 44.56
C MET A 248 71.65 -34.92 45.39
N TYR A 249 71.52 -34.02 46.38
CA TYR A 249 72.61 -33.70 47.31
C TYR A 249 73.12 -34.95 48.04
N HIS A 250 72.21 -35.79 48.54
CA HIS A 250 72.58 -37.07 49.17
C HIS A 250 73.29 -38.04 48.23
N PHE A 251 72.79 -38.19 47.00
CA PHE A 251 73.44 -39.04 46.01
C PHE A 251 74.81 -38.51 45.62
N GLN A 252 74.97 -37.20 45.49
CA GLN A 252 76.24 -36.58 45.15
C GLN A 252 77.27 -36.74 46.29
N GLU A 253 76.85 -36.62 47.55
CA GLU A 253 77.72 -36.89 48.70
C GLU A 253 78.14 -38.37 48.75
N ASN A 254 77.19 -39.29 48.56
CA ASN A 254 77.46 -40.72 48.52
C ASN A 254 78.36 -41.12 47.34
N TYR A 255 78.13 -40.56 46.16
CA TYR A 255 78.97 -40.75 44.98
C TYR A 255 80.38 -40.25 45.24
N ASN A 256 80.54 -39.05 45.81
CA ASN A 256 81.85 -38.51 46.17
C ASN A 256 82.57 -39.37 47.22
N ARG A 257 81.86 -39.96 48.19
CA ARG A 257 82.44 -40.94 49.13
C ARG A 257 82.90 -42.20 48.43
N LEU A 258 82.04 -42.80 47.60
CA LEU A 258 82.37 -44.01 46.85
C LEU A 258 83.54 -43.78 45.88
N ARG A 259 83.56 -42.64 45.19
CA ARG A 259 84.66 -42.23 44.32
C ARG A 259 85.99 -42.14 45.07
N ARG A 260 86.03 -41.53 46.26
CA ARG A 260 87.24 -41.48 47.10
C ARG A 260 87.71 -42.86 47.56
N VAL A 261 86.79 -43.74 47.96
CA VAL A 261 87.12 -45.13 48.34
C VAL A 261 87.68 -45.90 47.14
N ARG A 262 87.09 -45.69 45.97
CA ARG A 262 87.45 -46.34 44.72
C ARG A 262 88.82 -45.88 44.18
N GLU A 263 89.07 -44.57 44.18
CA GLU A 263 90.34 -43.96 43.76
C GLU A 263 91.49 -44.28 44.74
N GLY A 264 91.18 -44.59 46.01
CA GLY A 264 92.18 -44.89 47.04
C GLY A 264 92.65 -46.35 47.16
N VAL A 265 91.86 -47.35 46.71
CA VAL A 265 92.15 -48.78 47.01
C VAL A 265 92.42 -49.65 45.77
N LEU A 266 91.90 -49.32 44.58
CA LEU A 266 92.05 -50.18 43.38
C LEU A 266 92.11 -49.36 42.07
N GLY A 267 93.10 -48.47 41.94
CA GLY A 267 93.19 -47.50 40.83
C GLY A 267 93.32 -48.10 39.42
N GLU A 268 93.91 -49.30 39.26
CA GLU A 268 94.18 -49.88 37.93
C GLU A 268 93.11 -50.89 37.46
N HIS A 269 92.50 -51.66 38.35
CA HIS A 269 91.42 -52.61 37.97
C HIS A 269 90.09 -51.89 37.70
N ASN A 270 89.88 -50.73 38.32
CA ASN A 270 88.66 -49.95 38.17
C ASN A 270 88.57 -49.20 36.84
N GLN A 271 89.69 -48.80 36.22
CA GLN A 271 89.69 -48.10 34.92
C GLN A 271 89.19 -48.99 33.79
N THR A 272 89.41 -50.30 33.87
CA THR A 272 88.94 -51.27 32.88
C THR A 272 87.44 -51.54 33.02
N ILE A 273 86.93 -51.58 34.26
CA ILE A 273 85.50 -51.70 34.56
C ILE A 273 84.77 -50.39 34.21
N ASP A 274 85.36 -49.23 34.47
CA ASP A 274 84.83 -47.92 34.05
C ASP A 274 84.62 -47.82 32.56
N ARG A 275 85.63 -48.20 31.76
CA ARG A 275 85.50 -48.18 30.30
C ARG A 275 84.38 -49.12 29.83
N ALA A 276 84.19 -50.26 30.48
CA ALA A 276 83.09 -51.18 30.14
C ALA A 276 81.71 -50.66 30.57
N ILE A 277 81.62 -49.92 31.67
CA ILE A 277 80.40 -49.25 32.14
C ILE A 277 80.06 -48.06 31.24
N GLU A 278 81.03 -47.21 30.90
CA GLU A 278 80.87 -46.08 29.97
C GLU A 278 80.36 -46.57 28.60
N GLN A 279 80.92 -47.67 28.08
CA GLN A 279 80.46 -48.25 26.82
C GLN A 279 79.02 -48.78 26.90
N ARG A 280 78.62 -49.32 28.05
CA ARG A 280 77.26 -49.81 28.29
C ARG A 280 76.26 -48.66 28.48
N ASP A 281 76.68 -47.57 29.12
CA ASP A 281 75.88 -46.37 29.31
C ASP A 281 75.72 -45.59 28.00
N ASP A 282 76.75 -45.55 27.15
CA ASP A 282 76.65 -45.02 25.78
C ASP A 282 75.66 -45.80 24.93
N ASP A 283 75.68 -47.13 25.00
CA ASP A 283 74.70 -47.99 24.31
C ASP A 283 73.29 -47.78 24.86
N ARG A 284 73.15 -47.60 26.18
CA ARG A 284 71.86 -47.30 26.81
C ARG A 284 71.32 -45.93 26.38
N LEU A 285 72.16 -44.89 26.34
CA LEU A 285 71.80 -43.55 25.86
C LEU A 285 71.41 -43.58 24.38
N ARG A 286 72.09 -44.39 23.55
CA ARG A 286 71.67 -44.64 22.17
C ARG A 286 70.30 -45.28 22.07
N ILE A 287 70.01 -46.27 22.92
CA ILE A 287 68.69 -46.93 22.95
C ILE A 287 67.60 -45.94 23.40
N GLU A 288 67.83 -45.16 24.45
CA GLU A 288 66.89 -44.15 24.94
C GLU A 288 66.65 -43.06 23.89
N SER A 289 67.70 -42.61 23.20
CA SER A 289 67.62 -41.68 22.07
C SER A 289 66.77 -42.24 20.92
N LEU A 290 67.00 -43.51 20.53
CA LEU A 290 66.22 -44.18 19.50
C LEU A 290 64.75 -44.35 19.93
N GLN A 291 64.49 -44.67 21.20
CA GLN A 291 63.12 -44.77 21.72
C GLN A 291 62.42 -43.41 21.73
N ALA A 292 63.09 -42.33 22.12
CA ALA A 292 62.56 -40.97 22.06
C ALA A 292 62.27 -40.55 20.62
N HIS A 293 63.18 -40.87 19.69
CA HIS A 293 62.99 -40.61 18.27
C HIS A 293 61.78 -41.36 17.71
N LEU A 294 61.62 -42.65 18.04
CA LEU A 294 60.45 -43.45 17.64
C LEU A 294 59.14 -42.94 18.25
N ARG A 295 59.15 -42.47 19.51
CA ARG A 295 57.97 -41.84 20.13
C ARG A 295 57.58 -40.55 19.42
N SER A 296 58.54 -39.66 19.16
CA SER A 296 58.30 -38.43 18.39
C SER A 296 57.76 -38.73 16.99
N HIS A 297 58.32 -39.73 16.31
CA HIS A 297 57.84 -40.15 14.99
C HIS A 297 56.40 -40.69 15.03
N ARG A 298 56.05 -41.43 16.09
CA ARG A 298 54.68 -41.93 16.32
C ARG A 298 53.71 -40.78 16.58
N GLU A 299 54.08 -39.80 17.37
CA GLU A 299 53.27 -38.61 17.66
C GLU A 299 53.04 -37.78 16.39
N ALA A 300 54.09 -37.59 15.56
CA ALA A 300 53.96 -36.93 14.27
C ALA A 300 52.97 -37.65 13.34
N ILE A 301 53.01 -38.99 13.29
CA ILE A 301 52.05 -39.80 12.51
C ILE A 301 50.62 -39.63 13.04
N ILE A 302 50.42 -39.60 14.36
CA ILE A 302 49.10 -39.39 14.98
C ILE A 302 48.57 -37.99 14.64
N LEU A 303 49.43 -36.97 14.69
CA LEU A 303 49.06 -35.60 14.41
C LEU A 303 48.67 -35.41 12.93
N GLU A 304 49.41 -36.02 12.00
CA GLU A 304 49.05 -36.04 10.58
C GLU A 304 47.75 -36.81 10.30
N ARG A 305 47.47 -37.91 11.04
CA ARG A 305 46.17 -38.59 10.96
C ARG A 305 45.02 -37.69 11.41
N ARG A 306 45.17 -37.02 12.55
CA ARG A 306 44.16 -36.06 13.05
C ARG A 306 43.91 -34.92 12.06
N ARG A 307 44.96 -34.37 11.46
CA ARG A 307 44.83 -33.33 10.41
C ARG A 307 44.06 -33.85 9.19
N ARG A 308 44.35 -35.07 8.76
CA ARG A 308 43.63 -35.71 7.65
C ARG A 308 42.17 -35.97 7.98
N ASP A 309 41.88 -36.43 9.19
CA ASP A 309 40.50 -36.69 9.64
C ASP A 309 39.70 -35.38 9.70
N PHE A 310 40.29 -34.32 10.27
CA PHE A 310 39.68 -32.98 10.29
C PHE A 310 39.44 -32.42 8.87
N ALA A 311 40.41 -32.59 7.97
CA ALA A 311 40.23 -32.19 6.56
C ALA A 311 39.11 -32.98 5.88
N ARG A 312 38.98 -34.27 6.19
CA ARG A 312 37.92 -35.13 5.64
C ARG A 312 36.54 -34.72 6.17
N GLU A 313 36.41 -34.41 7.45
CA GLU A 313 35.18 -33.89 8.05
C GLU A 313 34.77 -32.58 7.40
N ASN A 314 35.70 -31.63 7.24
CA ASN A 314 35.42 -30.35 6.56
C ASN A 314 34.98 -30.54 5.10
N CYS A 315 35.63 -31.42 4.34
CA CYS A 315 35.20 -31.74 2.99
C CYS A 315 33.80 -32.38 2.95
N SER A 316 33.47 -33.24 3.93
CA SER A 316 32.14 -33.84 4.02
C SER A 316 31.05 -32.83 4.36
N ALA A 317 31.36 -31.85 5.22
CA ALA A 317 30.47 -30.75 5.57
C ALA A 317 30.21 -29.84 4.37
N LEU A 318 31.24 -29.49 3.61
CA LEU A 318 31.14 -28.70 2.37
C LEU A 318 30.31 -29.42 1.29
N LEU A 319 30.50 -30.73 1.12
CA LEU A 319 29.67 -31.51 0.18
C LEU A 319 28.20 -31.55 0.62
N SER A 320 27.94 -31.60 1.93
CA SER A 320 26.57 -31.59 2.47
C SER A 320 25.91 -30.23 2.30
N SER A 321 26.64 -29.12 2.48
CA SER A 321 26.10 -27.77 2.24
C SER A 321 25.79 -27.53 0.76
N LEU A 322 26.69 -27.94 -0.14
CA LEU A 322 26.46 -27.90 -1.60
C LEU A 322 25.25 -28.76 -2.01
N GLY A 323 25.02 -29.89 -1.33
CA GLY A 323 23.84 -30.72 -1.52
C GLY A 323 22.55 -29.96 -1.21
N ARG A 324 22.49 -29.28 -0.06
CA ARG A 324 21.32 -28.47 0.32
C ARG A 324 21.09 -27.28 -0.60
N GLU A 325 22.14 -26.54 -0.95
CA GLU A 325 22.03 -25.42 -1.90
C GLU A 325 21.48 -25.88 -3.25
N ARG A 326 21.89 -27.08 -3.71
CA ARG A 326 21.36 -27.66 -4.95
C ARG A 326 19.88 -28.00 -4.84
N GLU A 327 19.42 -28.54 -3.71
CA GLU A 327 18.00 -28.83 -3.45
C GLU A 327 17.17 -27.54 -3.43
N GLU A 328 17.63 -26.50 -2.72
CA GLU A 328 16.99 -25.18 -2.70
C GLU A 328 16.89 -24.57 -4.09
N LEU A 329 17.94 -24.67 -4.90
CA LEU A 329 17.95 -24.15 -6.28
C LEU A 329 16.97 -24.92 -7.18
N THR A 330 16.76 -26.22 -6.94
CA THR A 330 15.73 -26.99 -7.66
C THR A 330 14.31 -26.60 -7.26
N LEU A 331 14.07 -26.27 -5.98
CA LEU A 331 12.78 -25.77 -5.51
C LEU A 331 12.47 -24.40 -6.14
N VAL A 332 13.43 -23.47 -6.10
CA VAL A 332 13.29 -22.14 -6.72
C VAL A 332 13.02 -22.25 -8.23
N ARG A 333 13.69 -23.16 -8.94
CA ARG A 333 13.41 -23.40 -10.37
C ARG A 333 12.01 -23.91 -10.61
N ARG A 334 11.47 -24.76 -9.74
CA ARG A 334 10.10 -25.26 -9.83
C ARG A 334 9.10 -24.14 -9.62
N ASP A 335 9.30 -23.32 -8.59
CA ASP A 335 8.43 -22.18 -8.28
C ASP A 335 8.41 -21.16 -9.42
N LEU A 336 9.56 -20.87 -10.02
CA LEU A 336 9.66 -20.01 -11.20
C LEU A 336 8.92 -20.59 -12.42
N PHE A 337 8.98 -21.90 -12.61
CA PHE A 337 8.24 -22.57 -13.68
C PHE A 337 6.72 -22.49 -13.44
N GLU A 338 6.27 -22.76 -12.21
CA GLU A 338 4.86 -22.64 -11.82
C GLU A 338 4.36 -21.19 -11.96
N ALA A 339 5.14 -20.20 -11.53
CA ALA A 339 4.82 -18.78 -11.71
C ALA A 339 4.68 -18.39 -13.18
N ARG A 340 5.57 -18.90 -14.05
CA ARG A 340 5.49 -18.67 -15.50
C ARG A 340 4.21 -19.26 -16.10
N THR A 341 3.84 -20.48 -15.73
CA THR A 341 2.59 -21.09 -16.22
C THR A 341 1.34 -20.34 -15.77
N ARG A 342 1.34 -19.77 -14.54
CA ARG A 342 0.23 -18.92 -14.08
C ARG A 342 0.16 -17.61 -14.87
N ALA A 343 1.30 -17.00 -15.17
CA ALA A 343 1.35 -15.80 -16.00
C ALA A 343 0.83 -16.07 -17.42
N ASP A 344 1.22 -17.18 -18.04
CA ASP A 344 0.71 -17.58 -19.36
C ASP A 344 -0.80 -17.80 -19.35
N TYR A 345 -1.36 -18.38 -18.28
CA TYR A 345 -2.81 -18.57 -18.13
C TYR A 345 -3.57 -17.24 -17.99
N LEU A 346 -3.03 -16.30 -17.20
CA LEU A 346 -3.61 -14.97 -17.04
C LEU A 346 -3.56 -14.17 -18.34
N ASN A 347 -2.44 -14.23 -19.07
CA ASN A 347 -2.29 -13.59 -20.38
C ASN A 347 -3.33 -14.14 -21.37
N HIS A 348 -3.52 -15.47 -21.42
CA HIS A 348 -4.56 -16.05 -22.26
C HIS A 348 -5.97 -15.55 -21.89
N GLY A 349 -6.26 -15.39 -20.59
CA GLY A 349 -7.51 -14.81 -20.12
C GLY A 349 -7.70 -13.34 -20.55
N LEU A 350 -6.64 -12.54 -20.48
CA LEU A 350 -6.64 -11.14 -20.95
C LEU A 350 -6.86 -11.05 -22.46
N ASP A 351 -6.21 -11.91 -23.24
CA ASP A 351 -6.39 -11.94 -24.70
C ASP A 351 -7.84 -12.27 -25.08
N LEU A 352 -8.46 -13.24 -24.40
CA LEU A 352 -9.87 -13.59 -24.60
C LEU A 352 -10.81 -12.43 -24.22
N PHE A 353 -10.50 -11.71 -23.14
CA PHE A 353 -11.27 -10.54 -22.72
C PHE A 353 -11.16 -9.40 -23.74
N ASN A 354 -9.94 -9.09 -24.20
CA ASN A 354 -9.70 -8.08 -25.23
C ASN A 354 -10.42 -8.41 -26.53
N MET A 355 -10.43 -9.68 -26.93
CA MET A 355 -11.18 -10.12 -28.11
C MET A 355 -12.69 -9.92 -27.95
N ARG A 356 -13.26 -10.20 -26.76
CA ARG A 356 -14.68 -9.96 -26.47
C ARG A 356 -15.02 -8.47 -26.48
N MET A 357 -14.19 -7.63 -25.86
CA MET A 357 -14.39 -6.19 -25.86
C MET A 357 -14.32 -5.63 -27.28
N SER A 358 -13.36 -6.08 -28.08
CA SER A 358 -13.25 -5.69 -29.51
C SER A 358 -14.49 -6.10 -30.30
N ASN A 359 -14.99 -7.32 -30.09
CA ASN A 359 -16.23 -7.77 -30.72
C ASN A 359 -17.43 -6.91 -30.29
N GLN A 360 -17.53 -6.55 -29.00
CA GLN A 360 -18.62 -5.71 -28.49
C GLN A 360 -18.59 -4.31 -29.09
N VAL A 361 -17.38 -3.72 -29.25
CA VAL A 361 -17.21 -2.43 -29.94
C VAL A 361 -17.66 -2.53 -31.39
N ASN A 362 -17.21 -3.54 -32.12
CA ASN A 362 -17.65 -3.76 -33.51
C ASN A 362 -19.17 -3.93 -33.62
N TRP A 363 -19.79 -4.66 -32.68
CA TRP A 363 -21.25 -4.81 -32.62
C TRP A 363 -21.97 -3.49 -32.33
N SER A 364 -21.39 -2.64 -31.48
CA SER A 364 -21.93 -1.30 -31.20
C SER A 364 -21.87 -0.43 -32.45
N ASP A 365 -20.73 -0.44 -33.16
CA ASP A 365 -20.55 0.33 -34.40
C ASP A 365 -21.50 -0.16 -35.51
N GLU A 366 -21.70 -1.47 -35.66
CA GLU A 366 -22.67 -2.04 -36.59
C GLU A 366 -24.12 -1.66 -36.24
N LEU A 367 -24.48 -1.67 -34.95
CA LEU A 367 -25.79 -1.23 -34.48
C LEU A 367 -26.04 0.25 -34.80
N ASP A 368 -25.06 1.12 -34.54
CA ASP A 368 -25.19 2.54 -34.80
C ASP A 368 -25.27 2.85 -36.30
N MET A 369 -24.46 2.17 -37.12
CA MET A 369 -24.52 2.32 -38.58
C MET A 369 -25.88 1.89 -39.16
N ASN A 370 -26.39 0.72 -38.77
CA ASN A 370 -27.64 0.20 -39.31
C ASN A 370 -28.87 0.93 -38.75
N ALA A 371 -28.80 1.41 -37.50
CA ALA A 371 -29.83 2.27 -36.94
C ALA A 371 -29.95 3.59 -37.71
N ARG A 372 -28.82 4.20 -38.13
CA ARG A 372 -28.83 5.37 -39.02
C ARG A 372 -29.45 5.09 -40.39
N GLN A 373 -29.40 3.84 -40.85
CA GLN A 373 -30.07 3.40 -42.08
C GLN A 373 -31.54 2.99 -41.86
N GLY A 374 -32.06 3.11 -40.63
CA GLY A 374 -33.43 2.76 -40.27
C GLY A 374 -33.70 1.25 -40.22
N GLU A 375 -32.65 0.44 -40.04
CA GLU A 375 -32.71 -1.02 -39.95
C GLU A 375 -32.57 -1.49 -38.50
N VAL A 376 -33.17 -2.64 -38.18
CA VAL A 376 -33.16 -3.25 -36.85
C VAL A 376 -32.68 -4.69 -36.97
N PHE A 377 -31.78 -5.09 -36.07
CA PHE A 377 -31.25 -6.45 -36.03
C PHE A 377 -32.29 -7.43 -35.51
N ASN A 378 -32.59 -8.48 -36.29
CA ASN A 378 -33.44 -9.57 -35.84
C ASN A 378 -32.60 -10.68 -35.20
N ARG A 379 -32.69 -10.80 -33.87
CA ARG A 379 -31.95 -11.81 -33.10
C ARG A 379 -32.32 -13.25 -33.44
N MET A 380 -33.52 -13.51 -33.98
CA MET A 380 -33.98 -14.86 -34.30
C MET A 380 -33.39 -15.38 -35.62
N ASP A 381 -33.26 -14.50 -36.60
CA ASP A 381 -32.83 -14.87 -37.96
C ASP A 381 -31.39 -14.42 -38.27
N GLY A 382 -30.74 -13.71 -37.33
CA GLY A 382 -29.36 -13.25 -37.45
C GLY A 382 -29.12 -12.23 -38.57
N THR A 383 -30.18 -11.56 -39.03
CA THR A 383 -30.16 -10.67 -40.19
C THR A 383 -30.70 -9.28 -39.84
N TRP A 384 -30.22 -8.27 -40.57
CA TRP A 384 -30.72 -6.90 -40.51
C TRP A 384 -31.97 -6.76 -41.39
N GLY A 385 -32.98 -6.07 -40.89
CA GLY A 385 -34.20 -5.80 -41.64
C GLY A 385 -34.70 -4.37 -41.43
N PRO A 386 -35.46 -3.81 -42.38
CA PRO A 386 -36.01 -2.47 -42.25
C PRO A 386 -36.93 -2.38 -41.04
N SER A 387 -36.76 -1.32 -40.25
CA SER A 387 -37.61 -1.04 -39.10
C SER A 387 -39.07 -0.90 -39.54
N VAL A 388 -40.00 -1.17 -38.62
CA VAL A 388 -41.44 -0.98 -38.86
C VAL A 388 -41.75 0.47 -39.28
N TYR A 389 -40.96 1.43 -38.78
CA TYR A 389 -41.08 2.83 -39.14
C TYR A 389 -40.60 3.12 -40.57
N LYS A 390 -39.40 2.63 -40.94
CA LYS A 390 -38.85 2.74 -42.31
C LYS A 390 -39.77 2.08 -43.33
N ARG A 391 -40.25 0.87 -43.05
CA ARG A 391 -41.16 0.13 -43.93
C ARG A 391 -42.50 0.86 -44.14
N ARG A 392 -43.05 1.48 -43.09
CA ARG A 392 -44.25 2.32 -43.21
C ARG A 392 -44.00 3.57 -44.02
N LEU A 393 -42.85 4.23 -43.83
CA LEU A 393 -42.47 5.41 -44.60
C LEU A 393 -42.33 5.09 -46.09
N GLU A 394 -41.64 4.00 -46.42
CA GLU A 394 -41.52 3.49 -47.79
C GLU A 394 -42.90 3.14 -48.38
N GLU A 395 -43.80 2.48 -47.62
CA GLU A 395 -45.18 2.22 -48.06
C GLU A 395 -46.01 3.51 -48.28
N TYR A 396 -45.79 4.55 -47.49
CA TYR A 396 -46.44 5.86 -47.68
C TYR A 396 -45.91 6.58 -48.91
N GLU A 397 -44.59 6.56 -49.13
CA GLU A 397 -43.95 7.13 -50.32
C GLU A 397 -44.37 6.39 -51.59
N ASP A 398 -44.45 5.06 -51.54
CA ASP A 398 -44.93 4.23 -52.65
C ASP A 398 -46.40 4.52 -52.97
N ARG A 399 -47.27 4.64 -51.95
CA ARG A 399 -48.67 5.05 -52.16
C ARG A 399 -48.78 6.47 -52.70
N GLU A 400 -47.97 7.40 -52.23
CA GLU A 400 -47.98 8.78 -52.73
C GLU A 400 -47.49 8.83 -54.19
N MET A 401 -46.48 8.03 -54.54
CA MET A 401 -45.99 7.84 -55.90
C MET A 401 -47.04 7.20 -56.81
N GLU A 402 -47.75 6.17 -56.35
CA GLU A 402 -48.87 5.55 -57.05
C GLU A 402 -50.06 6.50 -57.22
N GLU A 403 -50.40 7.30 -56.20
CA GLU A 403 -51.44 8.33 -56.29
C GLU A 403 -51.06 9.44 -57.27
N ARG A 404 -49.79 9.89 -57.26
CA ARG A 404 -49.27 10.84 -58.25
C ARG A 404 -49.28 10.24 -59.66
N ALA A 405 -48.96 8.95 -59.83
CA ALA A 405 -49.04 8.27 -61.11
C ALA A 405 -50.50 8.11 -61.59
N ALA A 406 -51.42 7.76 -60.70
CA ALA A 406 -52.85 7.66 -60.98
C ALA A 406 -53.50 9.02 -61.29
N GLN A 407 -53.07 10.10 -60.63
CA GLN A 407 -53.49 11.47 -60.97
C GLN A 407 -52.99 11.90 -62.34
N ARG A 408 -51.77 11.52 -62.73
CA ARG A 408 -51.27 11.76 -64.10
C ARG A 408 -52.08 10.98 -65.13
N ALA A 409 -52.45 9.73 -64.84
CA ALA A 409 -53.28 8.90 -65.73
C ALA A 409 -54.73 9.42 -65.89
N ARG A 410 -55.29 10.10 -64.88
CA ARG A 410 -56.64 10.73 -64.94
C ARG A 410 -56.67 12.08 -65.68
N ARG A 411 -55.51 12.65 -66.02
CA ARG A 411 -55.39 13.91 -66.78
C ARG A 411 -55.19 13.69 -68.29
N PHE A 412 -55.25 12.45 -68.76
CA PHE A 412 -55.22 12.08 -70.18
C PHE A 412 -56.57 11.56 -70.65
#